data_AF-A0A6J3MAW5-F1
#
_entry.id   AF-A0A6J3MAW5-F1
#
_cell.length_a   1.000
_cell.length_b   1.000
_cell.length_c   1.000
_cell.angle_alpha   90.00
_cell.angle_beta   90.00
_cell.angle_gamma   90.00
#
_symmetry.space_group_name_H-M   'P 1'
#
loop_
_entity.id
_entity.type
_entity.pdbx_description
1 polymer ?
#
loop_
_entity_poly.entity_id
_entity_poly.type
_entity_poly.pdbx_seq_one_letter_code
_entity_poly.pdbx_strand_id
1 'polypeptide(L)'
;MAGSPGTLSRTSDLEELAFFQAPIEGFRSTYGVVRRLPRTSPNVTILCKHYKIPKETPVGMSALSLYPDPELHQEPFRLLSERCVGDIDPKRNTNRVPFSSGSRNRPEINLAMAEMRWAMSWAAAVLYRPNGPHMALCEKNEPDIVGAVSFLMPLHKLDSRETRITVG
;
A
#
# COMPACT_ATOMS: atom_id res chain seq x y z
N MET A 1 -3.32 24.66 14.94
CA MET A 1 -2.05 24.82 15.69
C MET A 1 -1.25 23.54 15.47
N ALA A 2 -0.51 23.45 14.38
CA ALA A 2 0.37 22.30 14.12
C ALA A 2 1.52 22.36 15.13
N GLY A 3 1.68 21.27 15.89
CA GLY A 3 2.63 21.19 17.00
C GLY A 3 4.06 21.49 16.57
N SER A 4 4.79 22.13 17.47
CA SER A 4 6.24 22.32 17.37
C SER A 4 6.96 20.98 17.13
N PRO A 5 8.14 20.99 16.48
CA PRO A 5 8.85 19.78 15.99
C PRO A 5 9.32 18.79 17.07
N GLY A 6 8.95 18.99 18.34
CA GLY A 6 9.21 18.08 19.46
C GLY A 6 7.96 17.39 20.03
N THR A 7 6.75 17.70 19.55
CA THR A 7 5.51 17.08 20.06
C THR A 7 4.95 16.13 19.01
N LEU A 8 4.91 14.84 19.35
CA LEU A 8 4.29 13.82 18.50
C LEU A 8 2.81 14.16 18.29
N SER A 9 2.38 14.17 17.03
CA SER A 9 0.97 14.33 16.68
C SER A 9 0.18 13.14 17.23
N ARG A 10 -1.01 13.41 17.79
CA ARG A 10 -1.91 12.34 18.20
C ARG A 10 -2.45 11.62 16.97
N THR A 11 -2.66 10.31 17.09
CA THR A 11 -3.19 9.49 15.99
C THR A 11 -4.56 9.96 15.53
N SER A 12 -5.43 10.34 16.47
CA SER A 12 -6.77 10.89 16.20
C SER A 12 -6.72 12.07 15.23
N ASP A 13 -5.77 12.98 15.46
CA ASP A 13 -5.67 14.22 14.69
C ASP A 13 -5.15 13.93 13.26
N LEU A 14 -4.33 12.90 13.11
CA LEU A 14 -3.84 12.46 11.80
C LEU A 14 -4.88 11.68 10.99
N GLU A 15 -5.84 11.04 11.66
CA GLU A 15 -6.92 10.31 10.98
C GLU A 15 -7.90 11.22 10.26
N GLU A 16 -8.13 12.42 10.80
CA GLU A 16 -9.00 13.44 10.22
C GLU A 16 -8.41 14.09 8.96
N LEU A 17 -7.09 14.00 8.78
CA LEU A 17 -6.39 14.62 7.67
C LEU A 17 -6.35 13.71 6.45
N ALA A 18 -7.03 14.11 5.37
CA ALA A 18 -7.17 13.29 4.17
C ALA A 18 -5.82 12.87 3.53
N PHE A 19 -4.80 13.72 3.59
CA PHE A 19 -3.46 13.40 3.07
C PHE A 19 -2.82 12.18 3.76
N PHE A 20 -3.14 11.94 5.03
CA PHE A 20 -2.64 10.79 5.78
C PHE A 20 -3.36 9.47 5.42
N GLN A 21 -4.21 9.49 4.38
CA GLN A 21 -4.70 8.28 3.71
C GLN A 21 -3.84 7.89 2.49
N ALA A 22 -2.90 8.75 2.05
CA ALA A 22 -1.93 8.47 0.99
C ALA A 22 -1.10 7.17 1.18
N PRO A 23 -0.77 6.70 2.41
CA PRO A 23 -0.12 5.40 2.62
C PRO A 23 -0.73 4.23 1.86
N ILE A 24 -2.05 4.26 1.66
CA ILE A 24 -2.79 3.18 1.02
C ILE A 24 -2.37 3.02 -0.44
N GLU A 25 -2.05 4.11 -1.14
CA GLU A 25 -1.52 4.07 -2.49
C GLU A 25 -0.09 3.50 -2.52
N GLY A 26 0.72 3.84 -1.51
CA GLY A 26 2.05 3.25 -1.32
C GLY A 26 1.98 1.72 -1.18
N PHE A 27 1.06 1.22 -0.34
CA PHE A 27 0.87 -0.23 -0.19
C PHE A 27 0.37 -0.92 -1.47
N ARG A 28 -0.43 -0.22 -2.29
CA ARG A 28 -0.84 -0.72 -3.61
C ARG A 28 0.36 -0.83 -4.55
N SER A 29 1.16 0.23 -4.64
CA SER A 29 2.28 0.32 -5.57
C SER A 29 3.41 -0.66 -5.26
N THR A 30 3.59 -1.03 -3.99
CA THR A 30 4.57 -2.04 -3.58
C THR A 30 4.04 -3.46 -3.71
N TYR A 31 2.76 -3.66 -4.07
CA TYR A 31 2.07 -4.95 -4.22
C TYR A 31 2.06 -5.87 -2.98
N GLY A 32 2.72 -5.49 -1.87
CA GLY A 32 2.75 -6.22 -0.60
C GLY A 32 3.01 -7.70 -0.77
N VAL A 33 2.09 -8.54 -0.28
CA VAL A 33 2.15 -9.99 -0.49
C VAL A 33 1.59 -10.35 -1.87
N VAL A 34 2.46 -10.77 -2.77
CA VAL A 34 2.11 -11.11 -4.16
C VAL A 34 1.69 -12.58 -4.33
N ARG A 35 2.06 -13.45 -3.38
CA ARG A 35 1.61 -14.84 -3.39
C ARG A 35 0.11 -14.91 -3.11
N ARG A 36 -0.58 -15.80 -3.84
CA ARG A 36 -2.00 -16.05 -3.60
C ARG A 36 -2.18 -16.58 -2.18
N LEU A 37 -3.07 -15.94 -1.41
CA LEU A 37 -3.48 -16.41 -0.09
C LEU A 37 -4.74 -17.26 -0.25
N PRO A 38 -4.63 -18.59 -0.37
CA PRO A 38 -5.81 -19.42 -0.60
C PRO A 38 -6.76 -19.33 0.59
N ARG A 39 -8.05 -19.32 0.27
CA ARG A 39 -9.18 -19.45 1.18
C ARG A 39 -9.99 -20.65 0.72
N THR A 40 -10.33 -21.50 1.66
CA THR A 40 -11.08 -22.72 1.40
C THR A 40 -12.35 -22.67 2.22
N SER A 41 -13.51 -22.80 1.56
CA SER A 41 -14.77 -22.98 2.26
C SER A 41 -14.94 -24.46 2.59
N PRO A 42 -14.96 -24.86 3.87
CA PRO A 42 -15.01 -26.27 4.24
C PRO A 42 -16.38 -26.89 3.95
N ASN A 43 -17.46 -26.12 4.15
CA ASN A 43 -18.81 -26.67 4.22
C ASN A 43 -19.76 -26.16 3.13
N VAL A 44 -19.41 -25.07 2.46
CA VAL A 44 -20.33 -24.35 1.57
C VAL A 44 -19.74 -24.24 0.16
N THR A 45 -20.53 -24.61 -0.85
CA THR A 45 -20.21 -24.33 -2.26
C THR A 45 -20.27 -22.81 -2.51
N ILE A 46 -19.18 -22.23 -2.99
CA ILE A 46 -19.09 -20.79 -3.25
C ILE A 46 -19.70 -20.52 -4.64
N LEU A 47 -20.64 -19.57 -4.70
CA LEU A 47 -21.14 -19.04 -5.97
C LEU A 47 -20.39 -17.74 -6.29
N CYS A 48 -19.63 -17.73 -7.38
CA CYS A 48 -18.90 -16.55 -7.84
C CYS A 48 -19.37 -16.20 -9.25
N LYS A 49 -20.21 -15.17 -9.37
CA LYS A 49 -20.92 -14.83 -10.62
C LYS A 49 -21.67 -16.07 -11.15
N HIS A 50 -21.29 -16.58 -12.32
CA HIS A 50 -21.85 -17.78 -12.96
C HIS A 50 -21.11 -19.08 -12.59
N TYR A 51 -20.03 -19.00 -11.81
CA TYR A 51 -19.24 -20.16 -11.41
C TYR A 51 -19.72 -20.75 -10.08
N LYS A 52 -19.83 -22.09 -10.03
CA LYS A 52 -20.02 -22.86 -8.81
C LYS A 52 -18.70 -23.49 -8.40
N ILE A 53 -18.13 -23.06 -7.29
CA ILE A 53 -16.87 -23.57 -6.76
C ILE A 53 -17.19 -24.55 -5.63
N PRO A 54 -16.87 -25.85 -5.77
CA PRO A 54 -17.20 -26.86 -4.77
C PRO A 54 -16.60 -26.54 -3.39
N LYS A 55 -17.20 -27.11 -2.33
CA LYS A 55 -16.59 -27.13 -1.00
C LYS A 55 -15.17 -27.71 -1.06
N GLU A 56 -14.32 -27.31 -0.12
CA GLU A 56 -12.93 -27.75 0.01
C GLU A 56 -12.00 -27.33 -1.14
N THR A 57 -12.48 -26.53 -2.10
CA THR A 57 -11.65 -25.99 -3.18
C THR A 57 -10.91 -24.73 -2.71
N PRO A 58 -9.56 -24.69 -2.76
CA PRO A 58 -8.80 -23.50 -2.41
C PRO A 58 -8.91 -22.44 -3.51
N VAL A 59 -9.37 -21.24 -3.14
CA VAL A 59 -9.47 -20.08 -4.04
C VAL A 59 -8.57 -18.98 -3.51
N GLY A 60 -7.70 -18.44 -4.36
CA GLY A 60 -6.78 -17.37 -3.97
C GLY A 60 -6.65 -16.34 -5.07
N MET A 61 -6.48 -15.08 -4.66
CA MET A 61 -6.23 -13.94 -5.54
C MET A 61 -4.84 -13.38 -5.24
N SER A 62 -4.20 -12.80 -6.25
CA SER A 62 -2.92 -12.11 -6.10
C SER A 62 -3.11 -10.62 -6.29
N ALA A 63 -2.36 -9.81 -5.53
CA ALA A 63 -2.25 -8.37 -5.75
C ALA A 63 -1.82 -8.03 -7.20
N LEU A 64 -1.01 -8.89 -7.82
CA LEU A 64 -0.59 -8.76 -9.23
C LEU A 64 -1.75 -8.86 -10.22
N SER A 65 -2.89 -9.43 -9.82
CA SER A 65 -4.07 -9.51 -10.68
C SER A 65 -5.05 -8.35 -10.46
N LEU A 66 -4.92 -7.61 -9.36
CA LEU A 66 -5.84 -6.53 -8.98
C LEU A 66 -5.28 -5.15 -9.24
N TYR A 67 -4.05 -4.89 -8.80
CA TYR A 67 -3.48 -3.54 -8.80
C TYR A 67 -3.02 -2.99 -10.16
N PRO A 68 -2.64 -3.81 -11.16
CA PRO A 68 -2.29 -3.29 -12.48
C PRO A 68 -3.51 -3.09 -13.40
N ASP A 69 -4.74 -3.38 -12.93
CA ASP A 69 -5.95 -3.26 -13.73
C ASP A 69 -6.29 -1.77 -14.02
N PRO A 70 -6.23 -1.32 -15.30
CA PRO A 70 -6.49 0.06 -15.66
C PRO A 70 -7.96 0.46 -15.51
N GLU A 71 -8.90 -0.50 -15.50
CA GLU A 71 -10.32 -0.21 -15.26
C GLU A 71 -10.57 0.19 -13.81
N LEU A 72 -9.76 -0.33 -12.88
CA LEU A 72 -9.83 -0.03 -11.44
C LEU A 72 -8.89 1.12 -11.04
N HIS A 73 -7.77 1.27 -11.75
CA HIS A 73 -6.71 2.19 -11.40
C HIS A 73 -6.14 2.88 -12.65
N GLN A 74 -6.58 4.11 -12.91
CA GLN A 74 -6.23 4.92 -14.09
C GLN A 74 -4.77 5.12 -14.53
N GLU A 75 -3.72 4.75 -13.85
CA GLU A 75 -2.33 4.88 -14.36
C GLU A 75 -1.56 3.97 -13.41
N PRO A 76 -1.78 2.65 -13.50
CA PRO A 76 -1.62 1.77 -12.35
C PRO A 76 -0.17 1.62 -11.90
N PHE A 77 0.77 1.93 -12.78
CA PHE A 77 2.21 1.89 -12.49
C PHE A 77 2.75 3.20 -11.92
N ARG A 78 1.95 4.26 -11.84
CA ARG A 78 2.33 5.52 -11.20
C ARG A 78 1.84 5.57 -9.76
N LEU A 79 2.72 6.03 -8.87
CA LEU A 79 2.38 6.34 -7.49
C LEU A 79 1.71 7.72 -7.44
N LEU A 80 0.39 7.74 -7.24
CA LEU A 80 -0.42 8.97 -7.25
C LEU A 80 -1.22 9.06 -5.95
N SER A 81 -0.64 9.74 -4.96
CA SER A 81 -1.21 9.89 -3.60
C SER A 81 -2.59 10.54 -3.61
N GLU A 82 -2.84 11.43 -4.58
CA GLU A 82 -4.11 12.13 -4.80
C GLU A 82 -5.27 11.16 -4.97
N ARG A 83 -5.00 9.95 -5.47
CA ARG A 83 -6.02 8.92 -5.63
C ARG A 83 -6.62 8.55 -4.27
N CYS A 84 -5.88 8.62 -3.18
CA CYS A 84 -6.37 8.24 -1.86
C CYS A 84 -6.99 9.41 -1.09
N VAL A 85 -7.09 10.59 -1.70
CA VAL A 85 -7.55 11.85 -1.09
C VAL A 85 -8.78 12.35 -1.86
N GLY A 86 -9.78 12.87 -1.14
CA GLY A 86 -11.00 13.43 -1.77
C GLY A 86 -12.10 12.39 -2.00
N ASP A 87 -12.86 12.55 -3.08
CA ASP A 87 -14.00 11.68 -3.40
C ASP A 87 -13.51 10.33 -3.95
N ILE A 88 -13.69 9.26 -3.17
CA ILE A 88 -13.19 7.93 -3.47
C ILE A 88 -14.31 7.13 -4.12
N ASP A 89 -14.12 6.69 -5.37
CA ASP A 89 -15.05 5.79 -6.04
C ASP A 89 -15.31 4.54 -5.17
N PRO A 90 -16.57 4.24 -4.81
CA PRO A 90 -16.91 3.07 -4.01
C PRO A 90 -16.46 1.75 -4.65
N LYS A 91 -16.39 1.65 -5.99
CA LYS A 91 -15.85 0.47 -6.70
C LYS A 91 -14.37 0.25 -6.44
N ARG A 92 -13.64 1.31 -6.15
CA ARG A 92 -12.22 1.19 -5.78
C ARG A 92 -12.07 0.70 -4.36
N ASN A 93 -12.99 1.03 -3.46
CA ASN A 93 -12.93 0.61 -2.07
C ASN A 93 -13.01 -0.93 -1.91
N THR A 94 -13.78 -1.61 -2.77
CA THR A 94 -13.86 -3.08 -2.76
C THR A 94 -12.56 -3.77 -3.20
N ASN A 95 -11.73 -3.10 -3.99
CA ASN A 95 -10.49 -3.66 -4.54
C ASN A 95 -9.24 -3.12 -3.80
N ARG A 96 -9.43 -2.25 -2.80
CA ARG A 96 -8.39 -1.78 -1.87
C ARG A 96 -8.14 -2.82 -0.79
N VAL A 97 -7.39 -3.86 -1.15
CA VAL A 97 -7.07 -4.97 -0.24
C VAL A 97 -5.57 -5.18 0.03
N PRO A 98 -4.77 -4.13 0.34
CA PRO A 98 -3.33 -4.30 0.66
C PRO A 98 -3.12 -5.18 1.89
N PHE A 99 -4.16 -5.36 2.70
CA PHE A 99 -4.14 -6.16 3.92
C PHE A 99 -5.15 -7.32 3.89
N SER A 100 -5.57 -7.77 2.70
CA SER A 100 -6.69 -8.71 2.51
C SER A 100 -8.01 -8.14 3.08
N SER A 101 -9.11 -8.85 2.91
CA SER A 101 -10.44 -8.47 3.44
C SER A 101 -11.13 -9.66 4.11
N GLY A 102 -12.26 -9.39 4.78
CA GLY A 102 -13.06 -10.38 5.48
C GLY A 102 -12.44 -10.85 6.80
N SER A 103 -12.86 -12.02 7.30
CA SER A 103 -12.46 -12.58 8.59
C SER A 103 -10.99 -13.01 8.69
N ARG A 104 -10.27 -13.00 7.56
CA ARG A 104 -8.84 -13.35 7.46
C ARG A 104 -8.05 -12.20 6.83
N ASN A 105 -8.47 -10.97 7.09
CA ASN A 105 -7.65 -9.78 6.86
C ASN A 105 -6.47 -9.74 7.85
N ARG A 106 -5.51 -8.84 7.64
CA ARG A 106 -4.41 -8.66 8.61
C ARG A 106 -5.00 -8.16 9.94
N PRO A 107 -4.73 -8.81 11.07
CA PRO A 107 -5.24 -8.36 12.37
C PRO A 107 -4.74 -6.96 12.75
N GLU A 108 -3.52 -6.62 12.33
CA GLU A 108 -2.80 -5.41 12.76
C GLU A 108 -2.95 -4.23 11.78
N ILE A 109 -4.04 -4.16 11.00
CA ILE A 109 -4.25 -3.08 10.01
C ILE A 109 -4.21 -1.71 10.67
N ASN A 110 -4.88 -1.55 11.82
CA ASN A 110 -4.95 -0.27 12.51
C ASN A 110 -3.58 0.18 13.02
N LEU A 111 -2.76 -0.76 13.50
CA LEU A 111 -1.40 -0.47 13.93
C LEU A 111 -0.53 -0.04 12.76
N ALA A 112 -0.53 -0.80 11.65
CA ALA A 112 0.24 -0.46 10.46
C ALA A 112 -0.14 0.90 9.88
N MET A 113 -1.43 1.24 9.87
CA MET A 113 -1.91 2.56 9.45
C MET A 113 -1.47 3.66 10.41
N ALA A 114 -1.55 3.46 11.72
CA ALA A 114 -1.10 4.44 12.71
C ALA A 114 0.41 4.72 12.60
N GLU A 115 1.23 3.67 12.51
CA GLU A 115 2.68 3.78 12.34
C GLU A 115 3.05 4.55 11.08
N MET A 116 2.39 4.23 9.95
CA MET A 116 2.68 4.88 8.68
C MET A 116 2.27 6.36 8.69
N ARG A 117 1.15 6.70 9.34
CA ARG A 117 0.72 8.10 9.51
C ARG A 117 1.68 8.87 10.41
N TRP A 118 2.14 8.27 11.50
CA TRP A 118 3.16 8.87 12.37
C TRP A 118 4.48 9.07 11.64
N ALA A 119 4.97 8.06 10.92
CA ALA A 119 6.19 8.14 10.14
C ALA A 119 6.11 9.27 9.11
N MET A 120 4.97 9.40 8.40
CA MET A 120 4.74 10.50 7.47
C MET A 120 4.67 11.88 8.17
N SER A 121 4.00 11.97 9.33
CA SER A 121 3.87 13.24 10.06
C SER A 121 5.23 13.71 10.54
N TRP A 122 5.99 12.79 11.12
CA TRP A 122 7.36 13.03 11.55
C TRP A 122 8.27 13.38 10.36
N ALA A 123 8.20 12.63 9.26
CA ALA A 123 8.99 12.91 8.06
C ALA A 123 8.66 14.30 7.51
N ALA A 124 7.39 14.68 7.46
CA ALA A 124 6.99 16.02 7.03
C ALA A 124 7.56 17.10 7.97
N ALA A 125 7.48 16.90 9.29
CA ALA A 125 8.02 17.84 10.27
C ALA A 125 9.56 17.97 10.19
N VAL A 126 10.27 16.89 9.88
CA VAL A 126 11.74 16.89 9.78
C VAL A 126 12.22 17.42 8.44
N LEU A 127 11.61 17.00 7.33
CA LEU A 127 12.04 17.35 5.98
C LEU A 127 11.66 18.78 5.60
N TYR A 128 10.47 19.25 6.00
CA TYR A 128 9.97 20.58 5.58
C TYR A 128 10.22 21.69 6.61
N ARG A 129 10.98 21.43 7.68
CA ARG A 129 11.39 22.50 8.61
C ARG A 129 12.42 23.42 7.95
N PRO A 130 12.57 24.68 8.42
CA PRO A 130 13.68 25.54 8.03
C PRO A 130 15.02 24.82 8.30
N ASN A 131 15.89 24.74 7.29
CA ASN A 131 17.15 23.96 7.32
C ASN A 131 16.95 22.45 7.57
N GLY A 132 15.82 21.89 7.12
CA GLY A 132 15.61 20.44 7.08
C GLY A 132 16.58 19.75 6.12
N PRO A 133 16.90 18.47 6.36
CA PRO A 133 17.77 17.71 5.49
C PRO A 133 17.11 17.54 4.11
N HIS A 134 17.88 17.76 3.05
CA HIS A 134 17.42 17.58 1.68
C HIS A 134 17.76 16.17 1.20
N MET A 135 16.73 15.37 0.92
CA MET A 135 16.89 14.02 0.40
C MET A 135 16.78 14.02 -1.13
N ALA A 136 17.77 13.45 -1.80
CA ALA A 136 17.76 13.26 -3.24
C ALA A 136 18.22 11.85 -3.60
N LEU A 137 17.71 11.32 -4.70
CA LEU A 137 18.12 10.01 -5.21
C LEU A 137 19.49 10.13 -5.90
N CYS A 138 20.44 9.26 -5.56
CA CYS A 138 21.79 9.29 -6.14
C CYS A 138 21.79 9.09 -7.66
N GLU A 139 20.99 8.13 -8.14
CA GLU A 139 20.82 7.80 -9.56
C GLU A 139 19.34 7.49 -9.82
N LYS A 140 18.74 8.10 -10.84
CA LYS A 140 17.33 7.88 -11.19
C LYS A 140 17.17 6.64 -12.07
N ASN A 141 17.21 5.47 -11.46
CA ASN A 141 16.93 4.20 -12.14
C ASN A 141 15.59 3.63 -11.64
N GLU A 142 14.52 3.76 -12.44
CA GLU A 142 13.25 3.06 -12.19
C GLU A 142 13.36 1.53 -12.00
N PRO A 143 14.23 0.77 -12.71
CA PRO A 143 14.27 -0.69 -12.55
C PRO A 143 14.76 -1.15 -11.18
N ASP A 144 15.38 -0.26 -10.38
CA ASP A 144 15.83 -0.56 -9.02
C ASP A 144 14.71 -0.42 -7.98
N ILE A 145 13.56 0.14 -8.36
CA ILE A 145 12.42 0.41 -7.46
C ILE A 145 11.26 -0.55 -7.75
N VAL A 146 11.13 -1.01 -8.99
CA VAL A 146 10.06 -1.91 -9.42
C VAL A 146 10.36 -3.35 -9.04
N GLY A 147 9.37 -4.02 -8.45
CA GLY A 147 9.42 -5.45 -8.18
C GLY A 147 9.58 -6.27 -9.47
N ALA A 148 10.69 -7.00 -9.59
CA ALA A 148 11.02 -7.81 -10.77
C ALA A 148 10.82 -9.32 -10.53
N VAL A 149 10.93 -9.77 -9.28
CA VAL A 149 10.79 -11.19 -8.91
C VAL A 149 9.64 -11.37 -7.93
N SER A 150 8.74 -12.31 -8.25
CA SER A 150 7.62 -12.66 -7.39
C SER A 150 8.00 -13.79 -6.43
N PHE A 151 8.11 -13.49 -5.13
CA PHE A 151 8.25 -14.47 -4.06
C PHE A 151 7.04 -14.36 -3.09
N LEU A 152 7.27 -14.17 -1.79
CA LEU A 152 6.23 -13.80 -0.84
C LEU A 152 5.84 -12.32 -1.04
N MET A 153 6.85 -11.46 -1.14
CA MET A 153 6.74 -10.05 -1.52
C MET A 153 7.52 -9.83 -2.83
N PRO A 154 7.25 -8.76 -3.60
CA PRO A 154 8.04 -8.46 -4.77
C PRO A 154 9.46 -8.08 -4.33
N LEU A 155 10.44 -8.69 -4.98
CA LEU A 155 11.85 -8.35 -4.81
C LEU A 155 12.30 -7.49 -5.98
N HIS A 156 13.24 -6.60 -5.70
CA HIS A 156 13.98 -5.87 -6.73
C HIS A 156 14.73 -6.86 -7.66
N LYS A 157 15.23 -6.37 -8.78
CA LYS A 157 16.11 -7.17 -9.63
C LYS A 157 17.31 -7.67 -8.83
N LEU A 158 17.72 -8.93 -9.05
CA LEU A 158 18.81 -9.55 -8.31
C LEU A 158 20.17 -8.88 -8.56
N ASP A 159 20.32 -8.23 -9.71
CA ASP A 159 21.49 -7.45 -10.12
C ASP A 159 21.31 -5.94 -9.89
N SER A 160 20.25 -5.53 -9.17
CA SER A 160 20.00 -4.12 -8.84
C SER A 160 21.12 -3.54 -7.99
N ARG A 161 21.46 -2.26 -8.23
CA ARG A 161 22.45 -1.51 -7.44
C ARG A 161 21.88 -0.91 -6.15
N GLU A 162 20.65 -1.32 -5.80
CA GLU A 162 19.85 -0.81 -4.68
C GLU A 162 19.51 0.69 -4.80
N THR A 163 18.43 1.10 -4.14
CA THR A 163 18.02 2.51 -4.12
C THR A 163 18.89 3.28 -3.13
N ARG A 164 19.75 4.19 -3.63
CA ARG A 164 20.64 5.01 -2.80
C ARG A 164 20.13 6.45 -2.71
N ILE A 165 20.09 6.99 -1.49
CA ILE A 165 19.62 8.35 -1.19
C ILE A 165 20.77 9.17 -0.60
N THR A 166 21.02 10.35 -1.15
CA THR A 166 21.90 11.37 -0.55
C THR A 166 21.09 12.25 0.40
N VAL A 167 21.66 12.55 1.56
CA VAL A 167 21.09 13.48 2.54
C VAL A 167 22.04 14.67 2.67
N GLY A 168 21.58 15.85 2.26
CA GLY A 168 22.32 17.12 2.32
C GLY A 168 21.73 18.12 3.29
#